data_AF-A0A9W4SPX2-F1
#
_entry.id   AF-A0A9W4SPX2-F1
#
_cell.length_a   1.000
_cell.length_b   1.000
_cell.length_c   1.000
_cell.angle_alpha   90.00
_cell.angle_beta   90.00
_cell.angle_gamma   90.00
#
_symmetry.space_group_name_H-M   'P 1'
#
loop_
_entity.id
_entity.type
_entity.pdbx_description
1 polymer ?
#
loop_
_entity_poly.entity_id
_entity_poly.type
_entity_poly.pdbx_seq_one_letter_code
_entity_poly.pdbx_strand_id
1 'polypeptide(L)'
;MIFFIQVIGSIAFAYHQDVDSILDESWTKAFQNDKQLILDVENYFHCCGFNSLSDRVVLPCTYYTPCYESMKVSLTYSLQTIGIVGVVLGLLELICLLLAVILIIHTIHIHRQEPDERQALLAETRRLDDAIRKTYERRCRYH
;
A
#
# COMPACT_ATOMS: atom_id res chain seq x y z
N MET A 1 1.41 -4.89 -5.84
CA MET A 1 0.61 -5.69 -4.87
C MET A 1 0.07 -4.82 -3.74
N ILE A 2 0.91 -4.03 -3.06
CA ILE A 2 0.48 -3.15 -1.94
C ILE A 2 -0.51 -2.07 -2.40
N PHE A 3 -0.28 -1.42 -3.54
CA PHE A 3 -1.26 -0.50 -4.16
C PHE A 3 -2.66 -1.10 -4.38
N PHE A 4 -2.77 -2.38 -4.72
CA PHE A 4 -4.09 -3.01 -4.89
C PHE A 4 -4.82 -3.17 -3.55
N ILE A 5 -4.09 -3.52 -2.49
CA ILE A 5 -4.66 -3.65 -1.14
C ILE A 5 -5.11 -2.28 -0.61
N GLN A 6 -4.32 -1.22 -0.88
CA GLN A 6 -4.66 0.17 -0.56
C GLN A 6 -5.94 0.62 -1.28
N VAL A 7 -6.07 0.34 -2.58
CA VAL A 7 -7.26 0.69 -3.37
C VAL A 7 -8.49 -0.06 -2.89
N ILE A 8 -8.40 -1.39 -2.67
CA ILE A 8 -9.52 -2.20 -2.16
C ILE A 8 -9.92 -1.73 -0.76
N GLY A 9 -8.94 -1.46 0.11
CA GLY A 9 -9.20 -0.92 1.46
C GLY A 9 -9.86 0.46 1.44
N SER A 10 -9.45 1.34 0.52
CA SER A 10 -10.06 2.67 0.35
C SER A 10 -11.49 2.59 -0.15
N ILE A 11 -11.77 1.68 -1.09
CA ILE A 11 -13.14 1.42 -1.57
C ILE A 11 -13.98 0.86 -0.43
N ALA A 12 -13.50 -0.15 0.30
CA ALA A 12 -14.21 -0.71 1.44
C ALA A 12 -14.51 0.34 2.52
N PHE A 13 -13.59 1.28 2.75
CA PHE A 13 -13.80 2.41 3.66
C PHE A 13 -14.81 3.42 3.11
N ALA A 14 -14.79 3.73 1.81
CA ALA A 14 -15.76 4.65 1.20
C ALA A 14 -17.20 4.10 1.27
N TYR A 15 -17.37 2.79 1.11
CA TYR A 15 -18.67 2.10 1.22
C TYR A 15 -19.08 1.78 2.66
N HIS A 16 -18.39 2.29 3.69
CA HIS A 16 -18.78 2.06 5.09
C HIS A 16 -20.20 2.59 5.41
N GLN A 17 -20.72 3.53 4.61
CA GLN A 17 -22.06 4.08 4.78
C GLN A 17 -23.18 3.09 4.39
N ASP A 18 -22.87 2.13 3.52
CA ASP A 18 -23.80 1.08 3.09
C ASP A 18 -23.73 -0.18 3.96
N VAL A 19 -22.93 -0.15 5.03
CA VAL A 19 -22.79 -1.27 5.98
C VAL A 19 -24.16 -1.68 6.53
N ASP A 20 -25.03 -0.71 6.82
CA ASP A 20 -26.34 -0.97 7.41
C ASP A 20 -27.25 -1.77 6.45
N SER A 21 -27.25 -1.44 5.16
CA SER A 21 -28.07 -2.13 4.16
C SER A 21 -27.49 -3.51 3.82
N ILE A 22 -26.16 -3.62 3.73
CA ILE A 22 -25.46 -4.87 3.46
C ILE A 22 -25.66 -5.86 4.61
N LEU A 23 -25.58 -5.40 5.87
CA LEU A 23 -25.82 -6.27 7.03
C LEU A 23 -27.27 -6.77 7.04
N ASP A 24 -28.26 -5.89 6.82
CA ASP A 24 -29.67 -6.29 6.84
C ASP A 24 -30.01 -7.30 5.72
N GLU A 25 -29.50 -7.06 4.51
CA GLU A 25 -29.70 -7.98 3.38
C GLU A 25 -28.99 -9.32 3.63
N SER A 26 -27.75 -9.28 4.11
CA SER A 26 -26.97 -10.49 4.41
C SER A 26 -27.59 -11.30 5.53
N TRP A 27 -28.07 -10.63 6.58
CA TRP A 27 -28.76 -11.28 7.69
C TRP A 27 -30.06 -11.93 7.22
N THR A 28 -30.83 -11.25 6.37
CA THR A 28 -32.06 -11.81 5.80
C THR A 28 -31.78 -13.05 4.96
N LYS A 29 -30.75 -13.02 4.11
CA LYS A 29 -30.33 -14.18 3.31
C LYS A 29 -29.85 -15.33 4.18
N ALA A 30 -29.06 -15.06 5.22
CA ALA A 30 -28.60 -16.06 6.17
C ALA A 30 -29.78 -16.68 6.92
N PHE A 31 -30.71 -15.87 7.43
CA PHE A 31 -31.89 -16.37 8.13
C PHE A 31 -32.75 -17.32 7.26
N GLN A 32 -32.85 -17.04 5.96
CA GLN A 32 -33.61 -17.87 5.01
C GLN A 32 -32.87 -19.16 4.61
N ASN A 33 -31.57 -19.07 4.34
CA ASN A 33 -30.81 -20.15 3.70
C ASN A 33 -29.95 -20.96 4.68
N ASP A 34 -29.48 -20.35 5.76
CA ASP A 34 -28.53 -20.95 6.69
C ASP A 34 -28.72 -20.44 8.13
N LYS A 35 -29.61 -21.10 8.87
CA LYS A 35 -29.88 -20.78 10.28
C LYS A 35 -28.72 -21.14 11.20
N GLN A 36 -27.81 -22.03 10.78
CA GLN A 36 -26.63 -22.37 11.60
C GLN A 36 -25.65 -21.20 11.62
N LEU A 37 -25.46 -20.53 10.48
CA LEU A 37 -24.66 -19.31 10.41
C LEU A 37 -25.15 -18.24 11.41
N ILE A 38 -26.48 -18.05 11.52
CA ILE A 38 -27.06 -17.10 12.48
C ILE A 38 -26.71 -17.50 13.92
N LEU A 39 -26.85 -18.78 14.27
CA LEU A 39 -26.52 -19.28 15.61
C LEU A 39 -25.02 -19.10 15.94
N ASP A 40 -24.13 -19.33 14.97
CA ASP A 40 -22.70 -19.12 15.15
C ASP A 40 -22.38 -17.65 15.40
N VAL A 41 -23.03 -16.73 14.66
CA VAL A 41 -22.87 -15.29 14.83
C VAL A 41 -23.46 -14.81 16.17
N GLU A 42 -24.65 -15.28 16.54
CA GLU A 42 -25.29 -15.00 17.84
C GLU A 42 -24.42 -15.47 19.01
N ASN A 43 -23.80 -16.66 18.91
CA ASN A 43 -22.86 -17.18 19.90
C ASN A 43 -21.55 -16.39 19.94
N TYR A 44 -20.99 -16.03 18.79
CA TYR A 44 -19.73 -15.29 18.72
C TYR A 44 -19.86 -13.88 19.33
N PHE A 45 -20.91 -13.15 18.96
CA PHE A 45 -21.15 -11.78 19.43
C PHE A 45 -21.96 -11.71 20.73
N HIS A 46 -22.39 -12.85 21.29
CA HIS A 46 -23.21 -12.94 22.50
C HIS A 46 -24.47 -12.06 22.40
N CYS A 47 -25.21 -12.22 21.31
CA CYS A 47 -26.34 -11.40 20.93
C CYS A 47 -27.51 -12.25 20.41
N CYS A 48 -28.66 -11.62 20.17
CA CYS A 48 -29.90 -12.28 19.82
C CYS A 48 -30.75 -11.44 18.87
N GLY A 49 -31.12 -12.02 17.72
CA GLY A 49 -31.87 -11.32 16.69
C GLY A 49 -31.09 -10.16 16.08
N PHE A 50 -31.62 -9.61 14.98
CA PHE A 50 -30.88 -8.59 14.23
C PHE A 50 -30.99 -7.20 14.87
N ASN A 51 -32.11 -6.50 14.66
CA ASN A 51 -32.37 -5.18 15.24
C ASN A 51 -33.14 -5.25 16.57
N SER A 52 -33.81 -6.36 16.85
CA SER A 52 -34.54 -6.60 18.10
C SER A 52 -34.51 -8.08 18.46
N LEU A 53 -34.80 -8.41 19.72
CA LEU A 53 -34.76 -9.79 20.25
C LEU A 53 -35.77 -10.74 19.58
N SER A 54 -36.78 -10.19 18.91
CA SER A 54 -37.79 -10.96 18.18
C SER A 54 -37.63 -10.88 16.66
N ASP A 55 -36.71 -10.06 16.15
CA ASP A 55 -36.51 -9.87 14.72
C ASP A 55 -35.53 -10.90 14.17
N ARG A 56 -36.03 -11.79 13.30
CA ARG A 56 -35.24 -12.81 12.58
C ARG A 56 -34.31 -13.60 13.51
N VAL A 57 -34.83 -13.95 14.69
CA VAL A 57 -34.14 -14.73 15.72
C VAL A 57 -34.23 -16.23 15.44
N VAL A 58 -33.15 -16.96 15.72
CA VAL A 58 -33.15 -18.42 15.71
C VAL A 58 -33.16 -18.93 17.15
N LEU A 59 -34.10 -19.80 17.48
CA LEU A 59 -34.18 -20.40 18.82
C LEU A 59 -33.30 -21.66 18.90
N PRO A 60 -32.69 -21.95 20.07
CA PRO A 60 -32.78 -21.21 21.33
C PRO A 60 -31.80 -20.03 21.40
N CYS A 61 -32.27 -18.90 21.95
CA CYS A 61 -31.44 -17.72 22.12
C CYS A 61 -31.37 -17.32 23.60
N THR A 62 -30.15 -17.12 24.10
CA THR A 62 -29.88 -16.89 25.54
C THR A 62 -29.49 -15.46 25.88
N TYR A 63 -29.30 -14.60 24.88
CA TYR A 63 -28.80 -13.24 25.05
C TYR A 63 -29.93 -12.20 24.91
N TYR A 64 -29.78 -11.05 25.56
CA TYR A 64 -30.78 -9.97 25.60
C TYR A 64 -30.33 -8.70 24.86
N THR A 65 -29.35 -8.84 23.97
CA THR A 65 -28.73 -7.74 23.21
C THR A 65 -28.92 -7.98 21.71
N PRO A 66 -29.36 -6.99 20.92
CA PRO A 66 -29.48 -7.13 19.46
C PRO A 66 -28.09 -7.25 18.81
N CYS A 67 -27.98 -8.09 17.77
CA CYS A 67 -26.71 -8.34 17.08
C CYS A 67 -26.25 -7.17 16.22
N TYR A 68 -27.17 -6.38 15.68
CA TYR A 68 -26.85 -5.30 14.76
C TYR A 68 -25.86 -4.29 15.37
N GLU A 69 -26.13 -3.78 16.58
CA GLU A 69 -25.24 -2.81 17.24
C GLU A 69 -23.87 -3.41 17.55
N SER A 70 -23.83 -4.65 18.04
CA SER A 70 -22.58 -5.34 18.39
C SER A 70 -21.71 -5.59 17.16
N MET A 71 -22.32 -6.04 16.06
CA MET A 71 -21.64 -6.24 14.78
C MET A 71 -21.19 -4.91 14.18
N LYS A 72 -22.06 -3.89 14.20
CA LYS A 72 -21.75 -2.55 13.66
C LYS A 72 -20.59 -1.91 14.40
N VAL A 73 -20.57 -1.96 15.73
CA VAL A 73 -19.47 -1.43 16.54
C VAL A 73 -18.17 -2.18 16.24
N SER A 74 -18.20 -3.52 16.22
CA SER A 74 -17.02 -4.32 15.92
C SER A 74 -16.49 -4.08 14.51
N LEU A 75 -17.38 -3.94 13.53
CA LEU A 75 -17.01 -3.69 12.14
C LEU A 75 -16.47 -2.27 11.95
N THR A 76 -17.10 -1.27 12.55
CA THR A 76 -16.65 0.14 12.50
C THR A 76 -15.27 0.29 13.14
N TYR A 77 -15.05 -0.34 14.30
CA TYR A 77 -13.76 -0.32 14.97
C TYR A 77 -12.66 -0.97 14.13
N SER A 78 -12.98 -2.12 13.50
CA SER A 78 -12.04 -2.82 12.61
C SER A 78 -11.74 -2.00 11.35
N LEU A 79 -12.75 -1.42 10.71
CA LEU A 79 -12.59 -0.57 9.53
C LEU A 79 -11.78 0.70 9.83
N GLN A 80 -12.00 1.33 10.98
CA GLN A 80 -11.17 2.46 11.42
C GLN A 80 -9.72 2.06 11.63
N THR A 81 -9.48 0.91 12.28
CA THR A 81 -8.12 0.39 12.51
C THR A 81 -7.42 0.08 11.19
N ILE A 82 -8.09 -0.61 10.26
CA ILE A 82 -7.57 -0.92 8.92
C ILE A 82 -7.31 0.38 8.13
N GLY A 83 -8.20 1.36 8.24
CA GLY A 83 -8.04 2.66 7.60
C GLY A 83 -6.78 3.39 8.08
N ILE A 84 -6.56 3.46 9.40
CA ILE A 84 -5.38 4.10 10.00
C ILE A 84 -4.10 3.39 9.54
N VAL A 85 -4.06 2.06 9.63
CA VAL A 85 -2.90 1.26 9.19
C VAL A 85 -2.64 1.47 7.69
N GLY A 86 -3.70 1.50 6.87
CA GLY A 86 -3.61 1.78 5.44
C GLY A 86 -2.97 3.12 5.14
N VAL A 87 -3.41 4.20 5.81
CA VAL A 87 -2.83 5.55 5.65
C VAL A 87 -1.34 5.57 6.02
N VAL A 88 -0.96 4.96 7.14
CA VAL A 88 0.44 4.90 7.58
C VAL A 88 1.31 4.16 6.56
N LEU A 89 0.84 3.01 6.08
CA LEU A 89 1.55 2.25 5.05
C LEU A 89 1.64 3.02 3.74
N GLY A 90 0.60 3.76 3.37
CA GLY A 90 0.58 4.57 2.14
C GLY A 90 1.59 5.72 2.19
N LEU A 91 1.71 6.39 3.33
CA LEU A 91 2.73 7.42 3.54
C LEU A 91 4.15 6.85 3.50
N LEU A 92 4.36 5.70 4.13
CA LEU A 92 5.66 5.03 4.13
C LEU A 92 6.07 4.62 2.71
N GLU A 93 5.14 4.03 1.94
CA GLU A 93 5.38 3.67 0.54
C GLU A 93 5.69 4.89 -0.32
N LEU A 94 4.97 6.00 -0.12
CA LEU A 94 5.23 7.26 -0.83
C LEU A 94 6.63 7.81 -0.54
N ILE A 95 7.07 7.79 0.73
CA ILE A 95 8.43 8.19 1.11
C ILE A 95 9.48 7.28 0.46
N CYS A 96 9.27 5.96 0.51
CA CYS A 96 10.17 5.00 -0.14
C CYS A 96 10.29 5.24 -1.65
N LEU A 97 9.17 5.53 -2.33
CA LEU A 97 9.18 5.85 -3.76
C LEU A 97 9.92 7.15 -4.06
N LEU A 98 9.71 8.20 -3.25
CA LEU A 98 10.44 9.46 -3.40
C LEU A 98 11.95 9.26 -3.27
N LEU A 99 12.39 8.52 -2.23
CA LEU A 99 13.81 8.21 -2.04
C LEU A 99 14.37 7.37 -3.19
N ALA A 100 13.61 6.37 -3.68
CA ALA A 100 14.02 5.57 -4.82
C ALA A 100 14.20 6.42 -6.09
N VAL A 101 13.27 7.34 -6.36
CA VAL A 101 13.38 8.26 -7.51
C VAL A 101 14.61 9.16 -7.39
N ILE A 102 14.85 9.73 -6.21
CA ILE A 102 16.04 10.56 -5.95
C ILE A 102 17.32 9.76 -6.19
N LEU A 103 17.40 8.53 -5.66
CA LEU A 103 18.56 7.65 -5.85
C LEU A 103 18.77 7.29 -7.32
N ILE A 104 17.71 7.03 -8.08
CA ILE A 104 17.79 6.74 -9.52
C ILE A 104 18.33 7.96 -10.27
N ILE A 105 17.78 9.15 -10.01
CA ILE A 105 18.24 10.39 -10.66
C ILE A 105 19.72 10.65 -10.32
N HIS A 106 20.11 10.50 -9.05
CA HIS A 106 21.47 10.69 -8.61
C HIS A 106 22.43 9.68 -9.25
N THR A 107 22.03 8.42 -9.34
CA THR A 107 22.82 7.36 -9.99
C THR A 107 23.00 7.64 -11.48
N ILE A 108 21.93 8.06 -12.17
CA ILE A 108 21.99 8.46 -13.58
C ILE A 108 22.91 9.67 -13.76
N HIS A 109 22.83 10.66 -12.86
CA HIS A 109 23.68 11.84 -12.92
C HIS A 109 25.18 11.50 -12.76
N ILE A 110 25.53 10.70 -11.75
CA ILE A 110 26.91 10.23 -11.55
C ILE A 110 27.40 9.45 -12.77
N HIS A 111 26.61 8.50 -13.25
CA HIS A 111 26.99 7.68 -14.40
C HIS A 111 27.10 8.51 -15.70
N ARG A 112 26.39 9.64 -15.79
CA ARG A 112 26.54 10.59 -16.91
C ARG A 112 27.79 11.45 -16.78
N GLN A 113 28.24 11.77 -15.57
CA GLN A 113 29.42 12.60 -15.35
C GLN A 113 30.73 11.85 -15.59
N GLU A 114 30.80 10.56 -15.23
CA GLU A 114 31.99 9.72 -15.41
C GLU A 114 32.50 9.61 -16.87
N PRO A 115 31.66 9.43 -17.91
CA PRO A 115 32.13 9.40 -19.30
C PRO A 115 32.66 10.75 -19.77
N ASP A 116 32.12 11.88 -19.29
CA ASP A 116 32.57 13.22 -19.67
C ASP A 116 33.96 13.51 -19.05
N GLU A 117 34.16 13.20 -17.77
CA GLU A 117 35.47 13.34 -17.11
C GLU A 117 36.53 12.43 -17.75
N ARG A 118 36.16 11.18 -18.08
CA ARG A 118 37.07 10.25 -18.75
C ARG A 118 37.45 10.73 -20.15
N GLN A 119 36.51 11.30 -20.90
CA GLN A 119 36.78 11.89 -22.21
C GLN A 119 37.68 13.12 -22.10
N ALA A 120 37.45 13.98 -21.10
CA ALA A 120 38.29 15.16 -20.84
C ALA A 120 39.74 14.75 -20.49
N LEU A 121 39.92 13.77 -19.60
CA LEU A 121 41.22 13.22 -19.26
C LEU A 121 41.93 12.62 -20.48
N LEU A 122 41.22 11.85 -21.31
CA LEU A 122 41.78 11.26 -22.53
C LEU A 122 42.26 12.33 -23.51
N ALA A 123 41.49 13.40 -23.69
CA ALA A 123 41.86 14.52 -24.55
C ALA A 123 43.13 15.24 -24.03
N GLU A 124 43.26 15.42 -22.72
CA GLU A 124 44.44 15.99 -22.06
C GLU A 124 45.69 15.13 -22.34
N THR A 125 45.61 13.81 -22.13
CA THR A 125 46.73 12.89 -22.43
C THR A 125 47.15 12.91 -23.90
N ARG A 126 46.21 12.96 -24.85
CA ARG A 126 46.54 13.05 -26.27
C ARG A 126 47.31 14.33 -26.61
N ARG A 127 46.91 15.47 -26.01
CA ARG A 127 47.62 16.75 -26.20
C ARG A 127 49.05 16.69 -25.66
N LEU A 128 49.25 16.03 -24.52
CA LEU A 128 50.56 15.88 -23.91
C LEU A 128 51.49 15.02 -24.78
N ASP A 129 51.00 13.89 -25.31
CA ASP A 129 51.75 13.02 -26.23
C ASP A 129 52.16 13.77 -27.50
N ASP A 130 51.25 14.55 -28.10
CA ASP A 130 51.56 15.38 -29.27
C ASP A 130 52.64 16.43 -28.96
N ALA A 131 52.62 17.04 -27.77
CA ALA A 131 53.62 18.01 -27.34
C ALA A 131 55.00 17.36 -27.13
N ILE A 132 55.04 16.16 -26.54
CA ILE A 132 56.27 15.39 -26.36
C ILE A 132 56.85 15.00 -27.73
N ARG A 133 56.02 14.48 -28.65
CA ARG A 133 56.44 14.10 -30.00
C ARG A 133 57.07 15.27 -30.75
N LYS A 134 56.43 16.44 -30.75
CA LYS A 134 56.98 17.66 -31.38
C LYS A 134 58.31 18.08 -30.77
N THR A 135 58.49 17.91 -29.47
CA THR A 135 59.75 18.21 -28.78
C THR A 135 60.86 17.26 -29.22
N TYR A 136 60.58 15.96 -29.34
CA TYR A 136 61.52 14.98 -29.86
C TYR A 136 61.91 15.25 -31.31
N GLU A 137 60.95 15.54 -32.19
CA GLU A 137 61.21 15.85 -33.60
C GLU A 137 62.09 17.09 -33.76
N ARG A 138 61.91 18.12 -32.93
CA ARG A 138 62.83 19.27 -32.92
C ARG A 138 64.23 18.84 -32.49
N ARG A 139 64.36 18.04 -31.43
CA ARG A 139 65.67 17.62 -30.91
C ARG A 139 66.45 16.79 -31.92
N CYS A 140 65.81 15.87 -32.65
CA CYS A 140 66.45 15.06 -33.69
C CYS A 140 66.82 15.85 -34.95
N ARG A 141 66.24 17.04 -35.18
CA ARG A 141 66.58 17.88 -36.34
C ARG A 141 67.86 18.71 -36.13
N TYR A 142 68.30 18.87 -34.88
CA TYR A 142 69.50 19.63 -34.53
C TYR A 142 70.73 18.74 -34.27
N HIS A 143 70.59 17.42 -34.41
CA HIS A 143 71.67 16.44 -34.28
C HIS A 143 71.89 15.74 -35.61
#